data_AF-A0A843HRP0-F1
#
_entry.id   AF-A0A843HRP0-F1
#
_cell.length_a   1.000
_cell.length_b   1.000
_cell.length_c   1.000
_cell.angle_alpha   90.00
_cell.angle_beta   90.00
_cell.angle_gamma   90.00
#
_symmetry.space_group_name_H-M   'P 1'
#
loop_
_entity.id
_entity.type
_entity.pdbx_description
1 polymer ?
#
loop_
_entity_poly.entity_id
_entity_poly.type
_entity_poly.pdbx_seq_one_letter_code
_entity_poly.pdbx_strand_id
1 'polypeptide(L)'
;MLDIKKIGIIGAGTMGHGIAEVSAISRFNVVLVDVAQQFLERARSMIDNSLEKLYQKRSIQEDPTSIISRIKFTTDYSELKDA
;
A
#
# COMPACT_ATOMS: atom_id res chain seq x y z
N MET A 1 -24.79 -4.14 2.86
CA MET A 1 -23.52 -3.94 2.15
C MET A 1 -22.43 -3.80 3.22
N LEU A 2 -21.29 -4.48 3.07
CA LEU A 2 -20.20 -4.41 4.03
C LEU A 2 -19.37 -3.14 3.78
N ASP A 3 -19.05 -2.39 4.83
CA ASP A 3 -18.24 -1.17 4.79
C ASP A 3 -16.80 -1.52 5.19
N ILE A 4 -15.91 -1.65 4.19
CA ILE A 4 -14.49 -1.99 4.41
C ILE A 4 -13.72 -0.70 4.66
N LYS A 5 -13.24 -0.50 5.89
CA LYS A 5 -12.56 0.73 6.31
C LYS A 5 -11.04 0.68 6.21
N LYS A 6 -10.46 -0.52 6.36
CA LYS A 6 -9.02 -0.77 6.37
C LYS A 6 -8.78 -2.17 5.79
N ILE A 7 -7.63 -2.36 5.15
CA ILE A 7 -7.20 -3.63 4.55
C ILE A 7 -5.83 -3.99 5.12
N GLY A 8 -5.73 -5.15 5.74
CA GLY A 8 -4.47 -5.72 6.21
C GLY A 8 -3.82 -6.62 5.16
N ILE A 9 -2.52 -6.44 4.91
CA ILE A 9 -1.74 -7.26 3.98
C ILE A 9 -0.49 -7.75 4.69
N ILE A 10 -0.28 -9.06 4.69
CA ILE A 10 0.88 -9.70 5.32
C ILE A 10 1.82 -10.19 4.23
N GLY A 11 3.06 -9.69 4.26
CA GLY A 11 4.10 -9.89 3.27
C GLY A 11 4.15 -8.75 2.25
N ALA A 12 5.33 -8.16 2.08
CA ALA A 12 5.66 -7.03 1.20
C ALA A 12 6.46 -7.46 -0.04
N GLY A 13 6.43 -8.75 -0.39
CA GLY A 13 7.01 -9.30 -1.61
C GLY A 13 6.29 -8.84 -2.89
N THR A 14 6.52 -9.54 -4.00
CA THR A 14 5.98 -9.14 -5.32
C THR A 14 4.46 -8.97 -5.33
N MET A 15 3.72 -9.92 -4.75
CA MET A 15 2.27 -9.82 -4.69
C MET A 15 1.80 -8.79 -3.66
N GLY A 16 2.45 -8.74 -2.50
CA GLY A 16 2.05 -7.91 -1.37
C GLY A 16 2.03 -6.41 -1.68
N HIS A 17 3.11 -5.90 -2.26
CA HIS A 17 3.17 -4.47 -2.63
C HIS A 17 2.18 -4.12 -3.75
N GLY A 18 1.96 -5.02 -4.72
CA GLY A 18 0.97 -4.81 -5.79
C GLY A 18 -0.47 -4.79 -5.27
N ILE A 19 -0.82 -5.68 -4.34
CA ILE A 19 -2.14 -5.66 -3.69
C ILE A 19 -2.31 -4.38 -2.87
N ALA A 20 -1.26 -3.94 -2.15
CA ALA A 20 -1.28 -2.71 -1.37
C ALA A 20 -1.50 -1.47 -2.26
N GLU A 21 -0.80 -1.41 -3.40
CA GLU A 21 -0.94 -0.34 -4.39
C GLU A 21 -2.38 -0.25 -4.94
N VAL A 22 -2.91 -1.36 -5.44
CA VAL A 22 -4.28 -1.39 -6.01
C VAL A 22 -5.34 -1.02 -4.97
N SER A 23 -5.16 -1.49 -3.73
CA SER A 23 -6.05 -1.16 -2.61
C SER A 23 -6.01 0.33 -2.28
N ALA A 24 -4.82 0.94 -2.24
CA ALA A 24 -4.64 2.36 -1.98
C ALA A 24 -5.16 3.24 -3.13
N ILE A 25 -4.97 2.84 -4.39
CA ILE A 25 -5.58 3.50 -5.57
C ILE A 25 -7.10 3.46 -5.46
N SER A 26 -7.65 2.35 -4.97
CA SER A 26 -9.09 2.17 -4.71
C SER A 26 -9.59 2.93 -3.46
N ARG A 27 -8.76 3.80 -2.88
CA ARG A 27 -9.04 4.68 -1.74
C ARG A 27 -9.26 3.98 -0.40
N PHE A 28 -8.80 2.74 -0.26
CA PHE A 28 -8.78 2.07 1.05
C PHE A 28 -7.55 2.49 1.87
N ASN A 29 -7.72 2.52 3.20
CA ASN A 29 -6.58 2.55 4.12
C ASN A 29 -5.95 1.16 4.17
N VAL A 30 -4.64 1.08 4.08
CA VAL A 30 -3.90 -0.18 3.98
C VAL A 30 -2.86 -0.27 5.08
N VAL A 31 -2.72 -1.44 5.68
CA VAL A 31 -1.58 -1.78 6.55
C VAL A 31 -0.82 -2.91 5.87
N LEU A 32 0.42 -2.63 5.46
CA LEU A 32 1.33 -3.61 4.88
C LEU A 32 2.36 -4.02 5.93
N VAL A 33 2.33 -5.29 6.32
CA VAL A 33 3.20 -5.87 7.34
C VAL A 33 4.23 -6.79 6.71
N ASP A 34 5.47 -6.72 7.18
CA ASP A 34 6.50 -7.72 6.86
C ASP A 34 7.42 -7.96 8.07
N VAL A 35 8.22 -9.02 8.04
CA VAL A 35 9.11 -9.43 9.13
C VAL A 35 10.33 -8.52 9.30
N ALA A 36 10.69 -7.73 8.28
CA ALA A 36 11.86 -6.85 8.33
C ALA A 36 11.65 -5.55 7.54
N GLN A 37 12.21 -4.46 8.07
CA GLN A 37 12.08 -3.12 7.51
C GLN A 37 12.58 -3.02 6.05
N GLN A 38 13.65 -3.76 5.71
CA GLN A 38 14.20 -3.80 4.36
C GLN A 38 13.18 -4.21 3.27
N PHE A 39 12.25 -5.11 3.60
CA PHE A 39 11.23 -5.57 2.65
C PHE A 39 10.17 -4.49 2.44
N LEU A 40 9.82 -3.77 3.51
CA LEU A 40 8.89 -2.66 3.48
C LEU A 40 9.46 -1.46 2.69
N GLU A 41 10.73 -1.12 2.89
CA GLU A 41 11.40 -0.06 2.13
C GLU A 41 11.48 -0.37 0.64
N ARG A 42 11.80 -1.62 0.30
CA ARG A 42 11.76 -2.09 -1.09
C ARG A 42 10.35 -2.01 -1.66
N ALA A 43 9.34 -2.47 -0.94
CA ALA A 43 7.94 -2.38 -1.36
C ALA A 43 7.49 -0.94 -1.58
N ARG A 44 7.78 -0.05 -0.63
CA ARG A 44 7.50 1.39 -0.73
C ARG A 44 8.12 1.98 -1.99
N SER A 45 9.40 1.71 -2.23
CA SER A 45 10.10 2.19 -3.43
C SER A 45 9.50 1.66 -4.73
N MET A 46 9.04 0.39 -4.76
CA MET A 46 8.38 -0.18 -5.93
C MET A 46 7.02 0.48 -6.18
N ILE A 47 6.23 0.70 -5.12
CA ILE A 47 4.94 1.38 -5.19
C ILE A 47 5.10 2.83 -5.65
N ASP A 48 6.00 3.61 -5.05
CA ASP A 48 6.27 5.00 -5.44
C ASP A 48 6.61 5.10 -6.94
N ASN A 49 7.53 4.25 -7.41
CA ASN A 49 7.91 4.22 -8.82
C ASN A 49 6.77 3.80 -9.76
N SER A 50 5.88 2.91 -9.32
CA SER A 50 4.72 2.48 -10.09
C SER A 50 3.69 3.59 -10.20
N LEU A 51 3.32 4.21 -9.07
CA LEU A 51 2.36 5.30 -9.00
C LEU A 51 2.81 6.50 -9.84
N GLU A 52 4.09 6.89 -9.76
CA GLU A 52 4.65 7.97 -10.59
C GLU A 52 4.48 7.67 -12.09
N LYS A 53 4.79 6.44 -12.52
CA LYS A 53 4.60 6.02 -13.92
C LYS A 53 3.14 6.02 -14.34
N LEU A 54 2.23 5.57 -13.47
CA LEU A 54 0.79 5.56 -13.75
C LEU A 54 0.24 6.99 -13.85
N TYR A 55 0.72 7.89 -12.99
CA TYR A 55 0.34 9.30 -13.00
C TYR A 55 0.84 10.01 -14.26
N GLN A 56 2.11 9.81 -14.65
CA GLN A 56 2.66 10.33 -15.90
C GLN A 56 1.91 9.82 -17.14
N LYS A 57 1.46 8.56 -17.13
CA LYS A 57 0.62 7.97 -18.17
C LYS A 57 -0.85 8.42 -18.12
N ARG A 58 -1.24 9.22 -17.12
CA ARG A 58 -2.62 9.66 -16.84
C ARG A 58 -3.60 8.52 -16.57
N SER A 59 -3.09 7.35 -16.17
CA SER A 59 -3.91 6.20 -15.79
C SER A 59 -4.57 6.38 -14.42
N ILE A 60 -3.96 7.21 -13.56
CA ILE A 60 -4.51 7.68 -12.30
C ILE A 60 -4.50 9.21 -12.30
N GLN A 61 -5.48 9.82 -11.63
CA GLN A 61 -5.63 11.28 -11.54
C GLN A 61 -5.18 11.84 -10.18
N GLU A 62 -5.19 10.99 -9.15
CA GLU A 62 -4.77 11.38 -7.81
C GLU A 62 -3.25 11.37 -7.71
N ASP A 63 -2.71 12.33 -6.98
CA ASP A 63 -1.28 12.48 -6.77
C ASP A 63 -0.68 11.23 -6.09
N PRO A 64 0.47 10.70 -6.59
CA PRO A 64 1.13 9.54 -6.01
C PRO A 64 1.37 9.62 -4.50
N THR A 65 1.75 10.80 -3.99
CA THR A 65 2.03 11.00 -2.56
C THR A 65 0.76 10.88 -1.71
N SER A 66 -0.39 11.32 -2.25
CA SER A 66 -1.69 11.17 -1.60
C SER A 66 -2.11 9.69 -1.54
N ILE A 67 -1.87 8.93 -2.60
CA ILE A 67 -2.17 7.50 -2.64
C ILE A 67 -1.29 6.73 -1.64
N ILE A 68 0.03 6.94 -1.66
CA ILE A 68 0.92 6.19 -0.78
C ILE A 68 0.73 6.54 0.70
N SER A 69 0.24 7.74 1.02
CA SER A 69 -0.09 8.14 2.39
C SER A 69 -1.15 7.25 3.05
N ARG A 70 -1.96 6.53 2.25
CA ARG A 70 -2.94 5.56 2.74
C ARG A 70 -2.34 4.21 3.15
N ILE A 71 -1.06 3.97 2.83
CA ILE A 71 -0.38 2.72 3.14
C ILE A 71 0.52 2.92 4.36
N LYS A 72 0.17 2.25 5.46
CA LYS A 72 1.02 2.12 6.63
C LYS A 72 1.93 0.90 6.47
N PHE A 73 3.24 1.14 6.36
CA PHE A 73 4.26 0.10 6.34
C PHE A 73 4.74 -0.15 7.77
N THR A 74 4.71 -1.39 8.25
CA THR A 74 5.08 -1.69 9.64
C THR A 74 5.60 -3.11 9.79
N THR A 75 6.44 -3.36 10.80
CA THR A 75 6.81 -4.72 11.23
C THR A 75 5.95 -5.21 12.40
N ASP A 76 5.09 -4.35 12.93
CA ASP A 76 4.24 -4.65 14.07
C ASP A 76 2.84 -5.12 13.64
N TYR A 77 2.52 -6.37 13.96
CA TYR A 77 1.21 -6.98 13.72
C TYR A 77 0.09 -6.32 14.53
N SER A 78 0.40 -5.59 15.61
CA SER A 78 -0.60 -4.90 16.42
C SER A 78 -1.39 -3.85 15.64
N GLU A 79 -0.83 -3.37 14.53
CA GLU A 79 -1.44 -2.40 13.61
C GLU A 79 -2.57 -2.99 12.75
N LEU A 80 -2.69 -4.31 12.72
CA LEU A 80 -3.75 -5.04 12.00
C LEU A 80 -5.04 -5.20 12.81
N LYS A 81 -5.09 -4.78 14.07
CA LYS A 81 -6.24 -5.03 14.98
C LYS A 81 -7.59 -4.56 14.44
N ASP A 82 -7.60 -3.48 13.65
CA ASP A 82 -8.82 -2.86 13.11
C ASP A 82 -8.86 -2.94 11.57
N ALA A 83 -8.10 -3.87 10.99
CA ALA A 83 -7.98 -4.09 9.55
C ALA A 83 -8.86 -5.26 9.06
#